data_AF-A0A6J0CVC4-F1
#
_entry.id   AF-A0A6J0CVC4-F1
#
_cell.length_a   1.000
_cell.length_b   1.000
_cell.length_c   1.000
_cell.angle_alpha   90.00
_cell.angle_beta   90.00
_cell.angle_gamma   90.00
#
_symmetry.space_group_name_H-M   'P 1'
#
loop_
_entity.id
_entity.type
_entity.pdbx_description
1 polymer ?
#
loop_
_entity_poly.entity_id
_entity_poly.type
_entity_poly.pdbx_seq_one_letter_code
_entity_poly.pdbx_strand_id
1 'polypeptide(L)'
;MEDSLLQIQDSWTTHNRQFEESEEFQALLKRLPSDRFLNSTAISQYWIMDTNIQHRYQQLGGSLKVLLKKMHRIVRRLFNLCKRCHRQPRFRLPKE
;
A
#
# COMPACT_ATOMS: atom_id res chain seq x y z
N MET A 1 11.34 -4.91 17.03
CA MET A 1 10.95 -5.59 15.76
C MET A 1 9.49 -5.34 15.46
N GLU A 2 8.61 -5.42 16.46
CA GLU A 2 7.23 -4.92 16.36
C GLU A 2 7.19 -3.44 15.98
N ASP A 3 8.00 -2.58 16.63
CA ASP A 3 8.13 -1.17 16.26
C ASP A 3 8.53 -0.96 14.79
N SER A 4 9.33 -1.89 14.25
CA SER A 4 9.74 -1.84 12.84
C SER A 4 8.59 -2.18 11.89
N LEU A 5 7.61 -2.97 12.32
CA LEU A 5 6.38 -3.21 11.56
C LEU A 5 5.44 -2.00 11.64
N LEU A 6 5.32 -1.37 12.81
CA LEU A 6 4.59 -0.12 12.98
C LEU A 6 5.17 0.99 12.10
N GLN A 7 6.49 1.15 12.08
CA GLN A 7 7.17 2.10 11.18
C GLN A 7 6.91 1.82 9.69
N ILE A 8 6.75 0.55 9.29
CA ILE A 8 6.38 0.21 7.90
C ILE A 8 4.95 0.62 7.60
N GLN A 9 4.03 0.43 8.56
CA GLN A 9 2.66 0.89 8.44
C GLN A 9 2.60 2.42 8.33
N ASP A 10 3.32 3.15 9.18
CA ASP A 10 3.40 4.61 9.12
C ASP A 10 4.04 5.12 7.83
N SER A 11 5.05 4.39 7.33
CA SER A 11 5.63 4.68 6.03
C SER A 11 4.58 4.52 4.93
N TRP A 12 3.82 3.42 4.94
CA TRP A 12 2.77 3.18 3.94
C TRP A 12 1.69 4.27 3.97
N THR A 13 1.17 4.62 5.15
CA THR A 13 0.15 5.68 5.29
C THR A 13 0.68 7.01 4.76
N THR A 14 1.94 7.33 5.03
CA THR A 14 2.60 8.53 4.50
C THR A 14 2.69 8.53 2.97
N HIS A 15 3.14 7.42 2.36
CA HIS A 15 3.26 7.33 0.89
C HIS A 15 1.88 7.41 0.22
N ASN A 16 0.86 6.77 0.80
CA ASN A 16 -0.50 6.84 0.28
C ASN A 16 -1.07 8.26 0.38
N ARG A 17 -0.90 8.93 1.53
CA ARG A 17 -1.32 10.33 1.70
C ARG A 17 -0.63 11.26 0.71
N GLN A 18 0.68 11.09 0.50
CA GLN A 18 1.43 11.86 -0.51
C GLN A 18 1.01 11.57 -1.96
N PHE A 19 0.38 10.44 -2.22
CA PHE A 19 -0.23 10.15 -3.51
C PHE A 19 -1.57 10.89 -3.65
N GLU A 20 -2.42 10.85 -2.61
CA GLU A 20 -3.70 11.56 -2.60
C GLU A 20 -3.54 13.09 -2.66
N GLU A 21 -2.52 13.62 -1.99
CA GLU A 21 -2.18 15.06 -1.99
C GLU A 21 -1.37 15.48 -3.24
N SER A 22 -1.01 14.55 -4.13
CA SER A 22 -0.21 14.86 -5.32
C SER A 22 -0.96 15.70 -6.34
N GLU A 23 -0.23 16.58 -7.03
CA GLU A 23 -0.80 17.42 -8.07
C GLU A 23 -1.40 16.59 -9.21
N GLU A 24 -0.79 15.44 -9.54
CA GLU A 24 -1.28 14.53 -10.57
C GLU A 24 -2.66 13.96 -10.22
N PHE A 25 -2.85 13.51 -8.97
CA PHE A 25 -4.13 12.98 -8.52
C PHE A 25 -5.20 14.08 -8.44
N GLN A 26 -4.85 15.24 -7.89
CA GLN A 26 -5.77 16.37 -7.81
C GLN A 26 -6.14 16.92 -9.20
N ALA A 27 -5.20 16.91 -10.16
CA ALA A 27 -5.45 17.30 -11.54
C ALA A 27 -6.42 16.34 -12.24
N LEU A 28 -6.28 15.02 -12.02
CA LEU A 28 -7.23 14.03 -12.54
C LEU A 28 -8.65 14.32 -12.03
N LEU A 29 -8.81 14.54 -10.72
CA LEU A 29 -10.12 14.84 -10.13
C LEU A 29 -10.76 16.11 -10.72
N LYS A 30 -9.97 17.16 -10.95
CA LYS A 30 -10.44 18.40 -11.59
C LYS A 30 -10.83 18.23 -13.06
N ARG A 31 -10.30 17.22 -13.75
CA ARG A 31 -10.61 16.91 -15.15
C ARG A 31 -11.89 16.08 -15.29
N LEU A 32 -12.38 15.47 -14.22
CA LEU A 32 -13.61 14.69 -14.27
C LEU A 32 -14.81 15.63 -14.51
N PRO A 33 -15.75 15.26 -15.40
CA PRO A 33 -17.01 15.97 -15.57
C PRO A 33 -17.77 16.11 -14.25
N SER A 34 -18.15 17.34 -13.89
CA SER A 34 -18.93 17.65 -12.68
C SER A 34 -20.42 17.90 -12.97
N ASP A 35 -20.79 17.97 -14.25
CA ASP A 35 -22.14 18.20 -14.77
C ASP A 35 -22.99 16.92 -14.81
N ARG A 36 -22.38 15.75 -14.64
CA ARG A 36 -23.04 14.45 -14.75
C ARG A 36 -22.42 13.39 -13.86
N PHE A 37 -23.20 12.35 -13.56
CA PHE A 37 -22.69 11.16 -12.91
C PHE A 37 -21.81 10.34 -13.87
N LEU A 38 -20.69 9.84 -13.36
CA LEU A 38 -19.77 8.97 -14.07
C LEU A 38 -19.88 7.56 -13.52
N ASN A 39 -19.87 6.57 -14.41
CA ASN A 39 -19.72 5.18 -14.00
C ASN A 39 -18.23 4.83 -13.81
N SER A 40 -17.97 3.69 -13.17
CA SER A 40 -16.61 3.21 -12.89
C SER A 40 -15.76 3.07 -14.16
N THR A 41 -16.36 2.63 -15.27
CA THR A 41 -15.66 2.48 -16.56
C THR A 41 -15.17 3.83 -17.11
N ALA A 42 -15.99 4.87 -17.05
CA ALA A 42 -15.61 6.21 -17.48
C ALA A 42 -14.46 6.76 -16.63
N ILE A 43 -14.54 6.61 -15.30
CA ILE A 43 -13.46 7.00 -14.38
C ILE A 43 -12.16 6.25 -14.70
N SER A 44 -12.26 4.94 -14.96
CA SER A 44 -11.12 4.12 -15.38
C SER A 44 -10.48 4.58 -16.69
N GLN A 45 -11.28 5.03 -17.66
CA GLN A 45 -10.76 5.61 -18.90
C GLN A 45 -9.98 6.90 -18.64
N TYR A 46 -10.51 7.84 -17.86
CA TYR A 46 -9.78 9.05 -17.46
C TYR A 46 -8.47 8.72 -16.77
N TRP A 47 -8.48 7.72 -15.88
CA TRP A 47 -7.30 7.23 -15.20
C TRP A 47 -6.26 6.68 -16.18
N ILE A 48 -6.63 5.75 -17.07
CA ILE A 48 -5.71 5.08 -18.01
C ILE A 48 -5.13 6.09 -19.03
N MET A 49 -5.92 7.06 -19.46
CA MET A 49 -5.50 8.06 -20.44
C MET A 49 -4.52 9.10 -19.88
N ASP A 50 -4.46 9.29 -18.57
CA ASP A 50 -3.60 10.27 -17.92
C ASP A 50 -2.24 9.64 -17.56
N THR A 51 -1.22 9.93 -18.36
CA THR A 51 0.13 9.36 -18.18
C THR A 51 0.81 9.81 -16.90
N ASN A 52 0.50 11.01 -16.40
CA ASN A 52 1.11 11.55 -15.19
C ASN A 52 0.63 10.79 -13.97
N ILE A 53 -0.69 10.55 -13.85
CA ILE A 53 -1.22 9.75 -12.75
C ILE A 53 -0.78 8.28 -12.85
N GLN A 54 -0.69 7.72 -14.05
CA GLN A 54 -0.13 6.38 -14.24
C GLN A 54 1.30 6.29 -13.70
N HIS A 55 2.16 7.24 -14.05
CA HIS A 55 3.54 7.26 -13.58
C HIS A 55 3.62 7.43 -12.06
N ARG A 56 2.84 8.36 -11.49
CA ARG A 56 2.77 8.57 -10.04
C ARG A 56 2.28 7.32 -9.29
N TYR A 57 1.30 6.62 -9.85
CA TYR A 57 0.79 5.36 -9.28
C TYR A 57 1.84 4.23 -9.36
N GLN A 58 2.61 4.13 -10.45
CA GLN A 58 3.72 3.19 -10.55
C GLN A 58 4.80 3.45 -9.50
N GLN A 59 5.11 4.71 -9.20
CA GLN A 59 6.04 5.08 -8.12
C GLN A 59 5.53 4.62 -6.75
N LEU A 60 4.24 4.85 -6.46
CA LEU A 60 3.60 4.34 -5.24
C LEU A 60 3.69 2.81 -5.16
N GLY A 61 3.37 2.10 -6.25
CA GLY A 61 3.52 0.65 -6.33
C GLY A 61 4.96 0.18 -6.10
N GLY A 62 5.95 0.93 -6.57
CA GLY A 62 7.36 0.70 -6.29
C GLY A 62 7.70 0.79 -4.79
N SER A 63 7.26 1.86 -4.12
CA SER A 63 7.45 2.01 -2.67
C SER A 63 6.79 0.88 -1.88
N LEU A 64 5.56 0.48 -2.26
CA LEU A 64 4.84 -0.61 -1.61
C LEU A 64 5.58 -1.94 -1.73
N LYS A 65 6.15 -2.26 -2.91
CA LYS A 65 6.97 -3.47 -3.10
C LYS A 65 8.18 -3.50 -2.17
N VAL A 66 8.84 -2.36 -1.96
CA VAL A 66 9.98 -2.24 -1.05
C VAL A 66 9.54 -2.47 0.40
N LEU A 67 8.46 -1.81 0.82
CA LEU A 67 7.90 -1.97 2.17
C LEU A 67 7.47 -3.41 2.45
N LEU A 68 6.78 -4.05 1.51
CA LEU A 68 6.36 -5.45 1.61
C LEU A 68 7.55 -6.40 1.78
N LYS A 69 8.63 -6.19 1.03
CA LYS A 69 9.86 -6.98 1.17
C LYS A 69 10.51 -6.80 2.54
N LYS A 70 10.51 -5.58 3.10
CA LYS A 70 11.00 -5.31 4.46
C LYS A 70 10.13 -6.00 5.52
N MET A 71 8.81 -5.86 5.41
CA MET A 71 7.85 -6.50 6.31
C MET A 71 8.04 -8.02 6.34
N HIS A 72 8.07 -8.67 5.17
CA HIS A 72 8.30 -10.11 5.08
C HIS A 72 9.60 -10.56 5.77
N ARG A 73 10.69 -9.78 5.67
CA ARG A 73 11.95 -10.08 6.38
C ARG A 73 11.79 -10.01 7.89
N ILE A 74 11.09 -8.99 8.41
CA ILE A 74 10.87 -8.81 9.85
C ILE A 74 9.97 -9.91 10.40
N VAL A 75 8.86 -10.20 9.72
CA VAL A 75 7.93 -11.27 10.11
C VAL A 75 8.64 -12.63 10.15
N ARG A 76 9.46 -12.96 9.14
CA ARG A 76 10.27 -14.19 9.15
C ARG A 76 11.25 -14.25 10.32
N ARG A 77 11.89 -13.14 10.67
CA ARG A 77 12.79 -13.07 11.84
C ARG A 77 12.04 -13.29 13.14
N LEU A 78 10.90 -12.63 13.33
CA LEU A 78 10.04 -12.82 14.49
C LEU A 78 9.61 -14.29 14.62
N PHE A 79 9.13 -14.89 13.53
CA PHE A 79 8.73 -16.30 13.53
C PHE A 79 9.88 -17.25 13.89
N ASN A 80 11.07 -17.01 13.34
CA ASN A 80 12.25 -17.82 13.66
C ASN A 80 12.69 -17.67 15.12
N LEU A 81 12.54 -16.47 15.71
CA LEU A 81 12.81 -16.26 17.14
C LEU A 81 11.78 -16.97 18.01
N CYS A 82 10.49 -16.88 17.67
CA CYS A 82 9.43 -17.60 18.37
C CYS A 82 9.67 -19.11 18.38
N LYS A 83 10.13 -19.69 17.26
CA LYS A 83 10.49 -21.13 17.18
C LYS A 83 11.61 -21.54 18.13
N ARG A 84 12.55 -20.63 18.40
CA ARG A 84 13.71 -20.86 19.28
C ARG A 84 13.43 -20.53 20.75
N CYS A 85 12.22 -20.09 21.07
CA CYS A 85 11.85 -19.77 22.44
C CYS A 85 11.64 -21.07 23.25
N HIS A 86 12.21 -21.13 24.47
CA HIS A 86 12.18 -22.32 25.34
C HIS A 86 10.75 -22.74 25.72
N ARG A 87 9.83 -21.77 25.85
CA ARG A 87 8.38 -21.99 25.84
C ARG A 87 7.87 -21.60 24.46
N GLN A 88 7.69 -22.57 23.57
CA GLN A 88 7.01 -22.32 22.31
C GLN A 88 5.55 -21.92 22.61
N PRO A 89 5.06 -20.77 22.09
CA PRO A 89 3.65 -20.44 22.21
C PRO A 89 2.85 -21.51 21.46
N ARG A 90 1.82 -22.08 22.11
CA ARG A 90 0.91 -23.02 21.47
C ARG A 90 0.00 -22.25 20.51
N PHE A 91 0.45 -22.05 19.28
CA PHE A 91 -0.38 -21.52 18.21
C PHE A 91 -1.38 -22.61 17.76
N ARG A 92 -2.67 -22.45 18.07
CA ARG A 92 -3.72 -23.21 17.39
C ARG A 92 -4.04 -22.47 16.10
N LEU A 93 -3.50 -22.95 14.98
CA LEU A 93 -3.94 -22.49 13.67
C LEU A 93 -5.41 -22.93 13.48
N PRO A 94 -6.33 -22.04 13.06
CA PRO A 94 -7.65 -22.44 12.63
C PRO A 94 -7.50 -23.46 11.49
N LYS A 95 -8.19 -24.60 11.59
CA LYS A 95 -8.28 -25.54 10.47
C LYS A 95 -9.17 -24.90 9.39
N GLU A 96 -8.69 -24.92 8.16
CA GLU A 96 -9.49 -24.68 6.95
C GLU A 96 -10.61 -25.73 6.84
#